data_AF-A0A9D3LNY8-F1
#
_entry.id   AF-A0A9D3LNY8-F1
#
_cell.length_a   1.000
_cell.length_b   1.000
_cell.length_c   1.000
_cell.angle_alpha   90.00
_cell.angle_beta   90.00
_cell.angle_gamma   90.00
#
_symmetry.space_group_name_H-M   'P 1'
#
loop_
_entity.id
_entity.type
_entity.pdbx_description
1 polymer ?
#
loop_
_entity_poly.entity_id
_entity_poly.type
_entity_poly.pdbx_seq_one_letter_code
_entity_poly.pdbx_strand_id
1 'polypeptide(L)'
;MRALVFLLLVAAASAKVFSRCELARTLKAAGMDGYRGVSLANCKGLLDQVGVNYNTAVTNRNTDGSTDYGIFQINSRWWCNNGVTPTSNGCNIPCSRLLSSDISAAITCAKRVVRDPNGIGAWVAWRNRCRGKDLSQYVAGCGV
;
A
#
# COMPACT_ATOMS: atom_id res chain seq x y z
N MET A 1 41.29 15.74 13.62
CA MET A 1 40.42 14.69 13.03
C MET A 1 39.02 14.89 13.58
N ARG A 2 38.05 15.29 12.75
CA ARG A 2 36.64 15.44 13.15
C ARG A 2 35.96 14.09 12.93
N ALA A 3 35.64 13.37 14.01
CA ALA A 3 34.85 12.15 13.92
C ALA A 3 33.38 12.53 13.69
N LEU A 4 32.88 12.30 12.47
CA LEU A 4 31.46 12.38 12.16
C LEU A 4 30.78 11.14 12.74
N VAL A 5 30.13 11.29 13.89
CA VAL A 5 29.23 10.28 14.44
C VAL A 5 27.96 10.28 13.59
N PHE A 6 27.85 9.34 12.65
CA PHE A 6 26.60 9.06 11.96
C PHE A 6 25.67 8.33 12.92
N LEU A 7 24.71 9.07 13.50
CA LEU A 7 23.59 8.48 14.22
C LEU A 7 22.69 7.77 13.20
N LEU A 8 22.87 6.46 13.03
CA LEU A 8 21.92 5.60 12.31
C LEU A 8 20.64 5.50 13.16
N LEU A 9 19.66 6.36 12.90
CA LEU A 9 18.28 6.12 13.35
C LEU A 9 17.76 4.87 12.64
N VAL A 10 17.91 3.71 13.28
CA VAL A 10 17.18 2.51 12.91
C VAL A 10 15.75 2.72 13.36
N ALA A 11 14.91 3.26 12.47
CA ALA A 11 13.47 3.28 12.70
C ALA A 11 12.99 1.82 12.77
N ALA A 12 12.74 1.33 13.98
CA ALA A 12 12.08 0.05 14.17
C ALA A 12 10.73 0.12 13.44
N ALA A 13 10.56 -0.67 12.38
CA ALA A 13 9.31 -0.76 11.66
C ALA A 13 8.28 -1.47 12.56
N SER A 14 7.55 -0.68 13.35
CA SER A 14 6.40 -1.15 14.12
C SER A 14 5.29 -1.57 13.15
N ALA A 15 4.63 -2.69 13.41
CA ALA A 15 3.43 -3.12 12.70
C ALA A 15 2.19 -2.39 13.25
N LYS A 16 1.21 -2.10 12.39
CA LYS A 16 -0.07 -1.50 12.80
C LYS A 16 -1.24 -2.21 12.14
N VAL A 17 -2.32 -2.39 12.88
CA VAL A 17 -3.63 -2.79 12.34
C VAL A 17 -4.55 -1.57 12.46
N PHE A 18 -4.96 -1.01 11.33
CA PHE A 18 -5.87 0.14 11.33
C PHE A 18 -7.32 -0.29 11.54
N SER A 19 -8.10 0.53 12.24
CA SER A 19 -9.56 0.39 12.18
C SER A 19 -10.11 0.90 10.84
N ARG A 20 -11.33 0.47 10.46
CA ARG A 20 -11.97 0.81 9.17
C ARG A 20 -11.97 2.31 8.89
N CYS A 21 -12.47 3.12 9.83
CA CYS A 21 -12.62 4.57 9.64
C CYS A 21 -11.34 5.36 9.92
N GLU A 22 -10.44 4.86 10.78
CA GLU A 22 -9.12 5.46 10.95
C GLU A 22 -8.32 5.37 9.65
N LEU A 23 -8.35 4.22 8.97
CA LEU A 23 -7.71 4.07 7.67
C LEU A 23 -8.33 5.00 6.62
N ALA A 24 -9.66 5.08 6.56
CA ALA A 24 -10.35 5.97 5.63
C ALA A 24 -9.94 7.43 5.81
N ARG A 25 -9.90 7.92 7.06
CA ARG A 25 -9.41 9.28 7.39
C ARG A 25 -7.94 9.47 7.02
N THR A 26 -7.09 8.48 7.29
CA THR A 26 -5.66 8.52 6.94
C THR A 26 -5.45 8.65 5.43
N LEU A 27 -6.17 7.85 4.64
CA LEU A 27 -6.08 7.89 3.17
C LEU A 27 -6.62 9.21 2.61
N LYS A 28 -7.73 9.72 3.15
CA LYS A 28 -8.29 11.02 2.75
C LYS A 28 -7.30 12.15 3.02
N ALA A 29 -6.74 12.20 4.23
CA ALA A 29 -5.74 13.20 4.62
C ALA A 29 -4.48 13.13 3.72
N ALA A 30 -4.11 11.94 3.26
CA ALA A 30 -3.01 11.75 2.33
C ALA A 30 -3.36 12.06 0.86
N GLY A 31 -4.56 12.58 0.58
CA GLY A 31 -5.01 12.94 -0.77
C GLY A 31 -5.14 11.74 -1.70
N MET A 32 -5.66 10.62 -1.20
CA MET A 32 -6.02 9.46 -2.02
C MET A 32 -7.41 9.57 -2.61
N ASP A 33 -8.29 10.39 -2.03
CA ASP A 33 -9.65 10.58 -2.54
C ASP A 33 -9.62 11.36 -3.86
N GLY A 34 -10.10 10.73 -4.94
CA GLY A 34 -10.11 11.30 -6.28
C GLY A 34 -8.77 11.24 -7.01
N TYR A 35 -7.72 10.67 -6.40
CA TYR A 35 -6.40 10.61 -7.03
C TYR A 35 -6.45 9.81 -8.33
N ARG A 36 -6.21 10.48 -9.47
CA ARG A 36 -6.33 9.90 -10.82
C ARG A 36 -7.72 9.28 -11.10
N GLY A 37 -8.78 9.87 -10.52
CA GLY A 37 -10.15 9.39 -10.69
C GLY A 37 -10.51 8.18 -9.81
N VAL A 38 -9.63 7.76 -8.90
CA VAL A 38 -9.91 6.71 -7.93
C VAL A 38 -10.49 7.33 -6.66
N SER A 39 -11.77 7.06 -6.37
CA SER A 39 -12.41 7.57 -5.15
C SER A 39 -11.88 6.90 -3.88
N LEU A 40 -12.06 7.53 -2.72
CA LEU A 40 -11.72 6.94 -1.42
C LEU A 40 -12.41 5.60 -1.19
N ALA A 41 -13.67 5.48 -1.62
CA ALA A 41 -14.43 4.23 -1.57
C ALA A 41 -13.78 3.11 -2.41
N ASN A 42 -13.24 3.43 -3.59
CA ASN A 42 -12.47 2.48 -4.40
C ASN A 42 -11.18 2.02 -3.70
N CYS A 43 -10.42 2.96 -3.15
CA CYS A 43 -9.23 2.65 -2.36
C CYS A 43 -9.56 1.76 -1.15
N LYS A 44 -10.63 2.09 -0.41
CA LYS A 44 -11.06 1.32 0.76
C LYS A 44 -11.60 -0.05 0.39
N GLY A 45 -12.34 -0.17 -0.71
CA GLY A 45 -12.78 -1.46 -1.24
C GLY A 45 -11.60 -2.35 -1.61
N LEU A 46 -10.58 -1.82 -2.30
CA LEU A 46 -9.34 -2.55 -2.57
C LEU A 46 -8.71 -3.08 -1.26
N LEU A 47 -8.52 -2.20 -0.28
CA LEU A 47 -7.86 -2.53 0.98
C LEU A 47 -8.61 -3.57 1.81
N ASP A 48 -9.94 -3.62 1.66
CA ASP A 48 -10.77 -4.65 2.27
C ASP A 48 -10.58 -6.00 1.55
N GLN A 49 -10.56 -5.98 0.22
CA GLN A 49 -10.53 -7.17 -0.62
C GLN A 49 -9.15 -7.82 -0.77
N VAL A 50 -8.06 -7.11 -0.48
CA VAL A 50 -6.72 -7.72 -0.39
C VAL A 50 -6.59 -8.66 0.82
N GLY A 51 -7.53 -8.63 1.77
CA GLY A 51 -7.65 -9.66 2.80
C GLY A 51 -6.62 -9.60 3.93
N VAL A 52 -5.88 -8.50 4.07
CA VAL A 52 -4.85 -8.33 5.12
C VAL A 52 -5.40 -7.77 6.44
N ASN A 53 -6.73 -7.62 6.55
CA ASN A 53 -7.41 -7.02 7.71
C ASN A 53 -6.79 -5.68 8.17
N TYR A 54 -6.42 -4.83 7.20
CA TYR A 54 -5.75 -3.54 7.40
C TYR A 54 -4.45 -3.58 8.23
N ASN A 55 -3.79 -4.74 8.30
CA ASN A 55 -2.48 -4.91 8.93
C ASN A 55 -1.35 -4.49 7.98
N THR A 56 -0.47 -3.59 8.43
CA THR A 56 0.64 -3.06 7.64
C THR A 56 1.79 -4.04 7.46
N ALA A 57 1.93 -5.06 8.30
CA ALA A 57 3.08 -5.96 8.31
C ALA A 57 2.82 -7.32 7.63
N VAL A 58 1.78 -7.43 6.81
CA VAL A 58 1.44 -8.69 6.11
C VAL A 58 2.25 -8.83 4.84
N THR A 59 2.80 -10.03 4.62
CA THR A 59 3.43 -10.42 3.37
C THR A 59 2.79 -11.68 2.81
N ASN A 60 2.67 -11.76 1.49
CA ASN A 60 2.17 -12.95 0.80
C ASN A 60 3.20 -13.42 -0.25
N ARG A 61 3.59 -14.70 -0.21
CA ARG A 61 4.56 -15.27 -1.15
C ARG A 61 3.82 -15.87 -2.34
N ASN A 62 4.21 -15.45 -3.54
CA ASN A 62 3.65 -15.94 -4.79
C ASN A 62 4.44 -17.14 -5.33
N THR A 63 3.77 -17.95 -6.16
CA THR A 63 4.36 -19.16 -6.77
C THR A 63 5.48 -18.85 -7.75
N ASP A 64 5.51 -17.64 -8.32
CA ASP A 64 6.57 -17.13 -9.21
C ASP A 64 7.82 -16.65 -8.45
N GLY A 65 7.84 -16.77 -7.12
CA GLY A 65 8.93 -16.35 -6.26
C GLY A 65 8.91 -14.87 -5.87
N SER A 66 7.97 -14.07 -6.38
CA SER A 66 7.71 -12.72 -5.90
C SER A 66 6.96 -12.72 -4.56
N THR A 67 6.97 -11.58 -3.86
CA THR A 67 6.27 -11.41 -2.59
C THR A 67 5.49 -10.10 -2.61
N ASP A 68 4.26 -10.11 -2.12
CA ASP A 68 3.44 -8.92 -1.91
C ASP A 68 3.64 -8.37 -0.50
N TYR A 69 3.74 -7.05 -0.37
CA TYR A 69 4.11 -6.40 0.89
C TYR A 69 3.06 -5.38 1.35
N GLY A 70 2.75 -5.47 2.64
CA GLY A 70 2.07 -4.46 3.42
C GLY A 70 0.61 -4.25 3.07
N ILE A 71 0.07 -3.13 3.53
CA ILE A 71 -1.38 -2.89 3.53
C ILE A 71 -2.01 -2.89 2.13
N PHE A 72 -1.24 -2.52 1.10
CA PHE A 72 -1.68 -2.53 -0.30
C PHE A 72 -1.27 -3.80 -1.06
N GLN A 73 -0.58 -4.75 -0.42
CA GLN A 73 -0.04 -5.96 -1.07
C GLN A 73 0.72 -5.62 -2.36
N ILE A 74 1.71 -4.74 -2.25
CA ILE A 74 2.53 -4.28 -3.38
C ILE A 74 3.61 -5.32 -3.69
N ASN A 75 3.65 -5.78 -4.94
CA ASN A 75 4.47 -6.90 -5.37
C ASN A 75 5.96 -6.54 -5.62
N SER A 76 6.89 -7.40 -5.16
CA SER A 76 8.34 -7.20 -5.33
C SER A 76 8.86 -7.38 -6.75
N ARG A 77 8.15 -8.06 -7.65
CA ARG A 77 8.58 -8.21 -9.06
C ARG A 77 8.63 -6.87 -9.79
N TRP A 78 7.79 -5.92 -9.38
CA TRP A 78 7.56 -4.69 -10.13
C TRP A 78 7.93 -3.43 -9.35
N TRP A 79 7.60 -3.36 -8.05
CA TRP A 79 7.48 -2.07 -7.38
C TRP A 79 8.54 -1.79 -6.33
N CYS A 80 9.07 -2.80 -5.66
CA CYS A 80 10.05 -2.64 -4.59
C CYS A 80 11.13 -3.71 -4.67
N ASN A 81 12.28 -3.44 -4.04
CA ASN A 81 13.40 -4.38 -3.99
C ASN A 81 13.48 -5.10 -2.63
N ASN A 82 13.48 -6.42 -2.63
CA ASN A 82 13.67 -7.25 -1.42
C ASN A 82 15.02 -8.01 -1.41
N GLY A 83 15.87 -7.81 -2.42
CA GLY A 83 17.14 -8.52 -2.59
C GLY A 83 17.02 -10.00 -3.00
N VAL A 84 15.80 -10.49 -3.29
CA VAL A 84 15.53 -11.90 -3.60
C VAL A 84 14.93 -12.06 -5.00
N THR A 85 13.88 -11.30 -5.31
CA THR A 85 13.17 -11.39 -6.60
C THR A 85 13.77 -10.38 -7.60
N PRO A 86 14.14 -10.78 -8.83
CA PRO A 86 14.50 -9.83 -9.89
C PRO A 86 13.38 -8.81 -10.12
N THR A 87 13.69 -7.51 -10.04
CA THR A 87 12.67 -6.46 -9.92
C THR A 87 12.93 -5.26 -10.83
N SER A 88 11.85 -4.64 -11.30
CA SER A 88 11.91 -3.31 -11.93
C SER A 88 12.06 -2.18 -10.90
N ASN A 89 11.73 -2.44 -9.63
CA ASN A 89 11.80 -1.48 -8.52
C ASN A 89 11.16 -0.11 -8.83
N GLY A 90 9.95 -0.11 -9.40
CA GLY A 90 9.28 1.10 -9.92
C GLY A 90 8.99 2.19 -8.89
N CYS A 91 8.99 1.89 -7.59
CA CYS A 91 8.88 2.86 -6.50
C CYS A 91 10.24 3.27 -5.91
N ASN A 92 11.34 2.67 -6.37
CA ASN A 92 12.71 2.93 -5.92
C ASN A 92 12.89 2.85 -4.39
N ILE A 93 12.38 1.78 -3.77
CA ILE A 93 12.43 1.57 -2.31
C ILE A 93 12.70 0.11 -1.97
N PRO A 94 13.32 -0.17 -0.80
CA PRO A 94 13.31 -1.53 -0.27
C PRO A 94 11.91 -1.92 0.18
N CYS A 95 11.50 -3.17 -0.08
CA CYS A 95 10.15 -3.65 0.24
C CYS A 95 9.82 -3.57 1.75
N SER A 96 10.83 -3.59 2.61
CA SER A 96 10.65 -3.41 4.07
C SER A 96 9.99 -2.08 4.45
N ARG A 97 10.12 -1.02 3.62
CA ARG A 97 9.47 0.28 3.85
C ARG A 97 7.95 0.21 3.72
N LEU A 98 7.43 -0.82 3.05
CA LEU A 98 5.99 -1.04 2.89
C LEU A 98 5.35 -1.69 4.13
N LEU A 99 6.16 -2.16 5.09
CA LEU A 99 5.71 -2.85 6.29
C LEU A 99 5.56 -1.94 7.52
N SER A 100 5.88 -0.66 7.37
CA SER A 100 5.84 0.32 8.47
C SER A 100 4.42 0.64 8.92
N SER A 101 4.25 0.96 10.22
CA SER A 101 3.04 1.55 10.79
C SER A 101 2.72 2.93 10.22
N ASP A 102 3.75 3.67 9.79
CA ASP A 102 3.59 4.85 8.94
C ASP A 102 3.48 4.40 7.47
N ILE A 103 2.25 4.43 6.96
CA ILE A 103 1.93 3.99 5.61
C ILE A 103 2.26 5.02 4.52
N SER A 104 2.97 6.11 4.82
CA SER A 104 3.30 7.17 3.84
C SER A 104 4.08 6.64 2.63
N ALA A 105 5.05 5.74 2.86
CA ALA A 105 5.81 5.10 1.78
C ALA A 105 4.90 4.18 0.93
N ALA A 106 4.01 3.44 1.58
CA ALA A 106 3.06 2.54 0.91
C ALA A 106 2.04 3.32 0.07
N ILE A 107 1.51 4.44 0.59
CA ILE A 107 0.62 5.37 -0.13
C ILE A 107 1.33 5.97 -1.33
N THR A 108 2.58 6.44 -1.15
CA THR A 108 3.37 7.02 -2.25
C THR A 108 3.61 6.00 -3.36
N CYS A 109 3.94 4.76 -3.00
CA CYS A 109 4.13 3.69 -3.98
C CYS A 109 2.80 3.30 -4.66
N ALA A 110 1.69 3.20 -3.94
CA ALA A 110 0.37 2.96 -4.54
C ALA A 110 -0.02 4.08 -5.52
N LYS A 111 0.25 5.35 -5.17
CA LYS A 111 0.07 6.50 -6.07
C LYS A 111 0.94 6.41 -7.32
N ARG A 112 2.13 5.81 -7.24
CA ARG A 112 2.99 5.53 -8.38
C ARG A 112 2.40 4.41 -9.25
N VAL A 113 1.91 3.33 -8.65
CA VAL A 113 1.27 2.21 -9.38
C VAL A 113 0.08 2.70 -10.20
N VAL A 114 -0.80 3.50 -9.61
CA VAL A 114 -2.00 4.02 -10.29
C VAL A 114 -1.69 4.98 -11.46
N ARG A 115 -0.45 5.47 -11.59
CA ARG A 115 -0.03 6.27 -12.76
C ARG A 115 0.21 5.43 -14.01
N ASP A 116 0.45 4.13 -13.87
CA ASP A 116 0.62 3.25 -15.03
C ASP A 116 -0.72 2.99 -15.72
N PRO A 117 -0.73 2.57 -17.01
CA PRO A 117 -1.96 2.47 -17.82
C PRO A 117 -3.08 1.62 -17.21
N ASN A 118 -2.74 0.63 -16.37
CA ASN A 118 -3.72 -0.23 -15.70
C ASN A 118 -4.47 0.48 -14.55
N GLY A 119 -3.98 1.63 -14.07
CA GLY A 119 -4.56 2.36 -12.94
C GLY A 119 -4.72 1.49 -11.70
N ILE A 120 -5.86 1.62 -11.00
CA ILE A 120 -6.22 0.73 -9.88
C ILE A 120 -6.48 -0.72 -10.32
N GLY A 121 -6.65 -0.97 -11.62
CA GLY A 121 -6.78 -2.31 -12.20
C GLY A 121 -5.52 -3.18 -12.07
N ALA A 122 -4.38 -2.59 -11.67
CA ALA A 122 -3.16 -3.33 -11.32
C ALA A 122 -3.38 -4.32 -10.15
N TRP A 123 -4.35 -4.05 -9.28
CA TRP A 123 -4.70 -4.96 -8.18
C TRP A 123 -5.79 -5.96 -8.60
N VAL A 124 -5.43 -7.24 -8.62
CA VAL A 124 -6.35 -8.35 -8.95
C VAL A 124 -7.55 -8.38 -8.00
N ALA A 125 -7.34 -8.14 -6.70
CA ALA A 125 -8.40 -8.08 -5.71
C ALA A 125 -9.46 -7.02 -6.06
N TRP A 126 -9.05 -5.80 -6.41
CA TRP A 126 -9.97 -4.74 -6.84
C TRP A 126 -10.70 -5.11 -8.12
N ARG A 127 -10.00 -5.65 -9.12
CA ARG A 127 -10.62 -6.04 -10.40
C ARG A 127 -11.74 -7.06 -10.20
N ASN A 128 -11.51 -8.05 -9.35
CA ASN A 128 -12.43 -9.16 -9.17
C ASN A 128 -13.57 -8.85 -8.19
N ARG A 129 -13.33 -7.97 -7.21
CA ARG A 129 -14.25 -7.79 -6.08
C ARG A 129 -14.85 -6.40 -5.97
N CYS A 130 -14.25 -5.37 -6.59
CA CYS A 130 -14.67 -3.97 -6.46
C CYS A 130 -15.16 -3.35 -7.76
N ARG A 131 -14.53 -3.68 -8.91
CA ARG A 131 -14.84 -3.03 -10.19
C ARG A 131 -16.33 -3.12 -10.54
N GLY A 132 -16.92 -1.97 -10.87
CA GLY A 132 -18.32 -1.87 -11.32
C GLY A 132 -19.36 -2.02 -10.20
N LYS A 133 -18.96 -2.06 -8.93
CA LYS A 133 -19.88 -2.14 -7.79
C LYS A 133 -20.01 -0.78 -7.08
N ASP A 134 -21.09 -0.62 -6.33
CA ASP A 134 -21.16 0.44 -5.32
C ASP A 134 -20.25 0.08 -4.13
N LEU A 135 -19.33 0.98 -3.83
CA LEU A 135 -18.32 0.85 -2.80
C LEU A 135 -18.54 1.84 -1.64
N SER A 136 -19.65 2.60 -1.65
CA SER A 136 -20.02 3.59 -0.64
C SER A 136 -19.99 3.03 0.80
N GLN A 137 -20.39 1.77 0.96
CA GLN A 137 -20.37 1.04 2.23
C GLN A 137 -18.99 1.01 2.92
N TYR A 138 -17.90 1.06 2.16
CA TYR A 138 -16.54 0.99 2.72
C TYR A 138 -16.12 2.25 3.46
N VAL A 139 -16.82 3.37 3.25
CA VAL A 139 -16.61 4.65 3.94
C VAL A 139 -17.84 5.11 4.73
N ALA A 140 -18.96 4.38 4.64
CA ALA A 140 -20.19 4.70 5.35
C ALA A 140 -19.97 4.82 6.87
N GLY A 141 -20.42 5.94 7.45
CA GLY A 141 -20.29 6.24 8.88
C GLY A 141 -18.90 6.72 9.32
N CYS A 142 -17.95 6.91 8.41
CA CYS A 142 -16.59 7.35 8.75
C CYS A 142 -16.40 8.88 8.80
N GLY A 143 -17.41 9.67 8.39
CA GLY A 143 -17.34 11.14 8.37
C GLY A 143 -16.31 11.69 7.37
N VAL A 144 -16.15 11.00 6.24
CA VAL A 144 -15.23 11.33 5.14
C VAL A 144 -15.96 11.33 3.81
#